data_AF-A0A3M1PDR9-F1
#
_entry.id   AF-A0A3M1PDR9-F1
#
_cell.length_a   1.000
_cell.length_b   1.000
_cell.length_c   1.000
_cell.angle_alpha   90.00
_cell.angle_beta   90.00
_cell.angle_gamma   90.00
#
_symmetry.space_group_name_H-M   'P 1'
#
loop_
_entity.id
_entity.type
_entity.pdbx_description
1 polymer ?
#
loop_
_entity_poly.entity_id
_entity_poly.type
_entity_poly.pdbx_seq_one_letter_code
_entity_poly.pdbx_strand_id
1 'polypeptide(L)'
;MVILLTLCPVLLAAQESSFVADSAYAFTRHLSVTIGPRPMGSANDRTALNWVVEKLRSFGADSAYVLPFSEARSRRGVTNTNSGVAVGLFRGRSDSTIVIGGHIDSAGREIPGANDDASG
;
A
#
# COMPACT_ATOMS: atom_id res chain seq x y z
N MET A 1 2.25 -3.93 -59.06
CA MET A 1 2.65 -3.03 -57.97
C MET A 1 2.04 -3.55 -56.69
N VAL A 2 2.86 -4.05 -55.76
CA VAL A 2 2.41 -4.47 -54.42
C VAL A 2 2.72 -3.31 -53.48
N ILE A 3 1.69 -2.68 -52.93
CA ILE A 3 1.84 -1.65 -51.90
C ILE A 3 1.99 -2.38 -50.57
N LEU A 4 3.22 -2.44 -50.06
CA LEU A 4 3.54 -2.95 -48.74
C LEU A 4 3.20 -1.85 -47.72
N LEU A 5 2.02 -1.96 -47.09
CA LEU A 5 1.63 -1.12 -45.96
C LEU A 5 2.43 -1.56 -44.72
N THR A 6 3.54 -0.88 -44.46
CA THR A 6 4.24 -1.00 -43.18
C THR A 6 3.42 -0.30 -42.10
N LEU A 7 2.72 -1.09 -41.29
CA LEU A 7 2.18 -0.66 -40.00
C LEU A 7 3.38 -0.33 -39.10
N CYS A 8 3.80 0.94 -39.11
CA CYS A 8 4.73 1.46 -38.12
C CYS A 8 3.98 1.48 -36.78
N PRO A 9 4.35 0.65 -35.79
CA PRO A 9 3.71 0.73 -34.49
C PRO A 9 4.12 2.08 -33.91
N VAL A 10 3.17 3.00 -33.87
CA VAL A 10 3.30 4.21 -33.06
C VAL A 10 3.45 3.70 -31.63
N LEU A 11 4.68 3.72 -31.12
CA LEU A 11 4.96 3.60 -29.70
C LEU A 11 4.24 4.78 -29.04
N LEU A 12 2.99 4.58 -28.65
CA LEU A 12 2.36 5.44 -27.66
C LEU A 12 3.28 5.35 -26.45
N ALA A 13 4.06 6.40 -26.21
CA ALA A 13 4.69 6.59 -24.92
C ALA A 13 3.55 6.49 -23.91
N ALA A 14 3.59 5.47 -23.05
CA ALA A 14 2.66 5.39 -21.94
C ALA A 14 2.83 6.71 -21.17
N GLN A 15 1.79 7.54 -21.20
CA GLN A 15 1.78 8.77 -20.44
C GLN A 15 1.78 8.34 -18.97
N GLU A 16 2.95 8.45 -18.32
CA GLU A 16 3.05 8.37 -16.87
C GLU A 16 2.01 9.34 -16.30
N SER A 17 1.00 8.81 -15.63
CA SER A 17 0.07 9.65 -14.88
C SER A 17 0.89 10.35 -13.81
N SER A 18 0.95 11.68 -13.85
CA SER A 18 1.65 12.45 -12.84
C SER A 18 1.16 12.08 -11.44
N PHE A 19 2.08 11.98 -10.48
CA PHE A 19 1.72 11.81 -9.08
C PHE A 19 0.74 12.92 -8.63
N VAL A 20 -0.39 12.52 -8.04
CA VAL A 20 -1.43 13.45 -7.59
C VAL A 20 -1.29 13.67 -6.08
N ALA A 21 -0.60 14.74 -5.70
CA ALA A 21 -0.28 15.05 -4.31
C ALA A 21 -1.53 15.20 -3.41
N ASP A 22 -2.62 15.74 -3.95
CA ASP A 22 -3.87 15.90 -3.19
C ASP A 22 -4.49 14.55 -2.78
N SER A 23 -4.43 13.55 -3.66
CA SER A 23 -4.89 12.19 -3.36
C SER A 23 -4.00 11.54 -2.28
N ALA A 24 -2.68 11.70 -2.39
CA ALA A 24 -1.75 11.20 -1.39
C ALA A 24 -1.99 11.84 -0.01
N TYR A 25 -2.14 13.18 0.03
CA TYR A 25 -2.49 13.89 1.26
C TYR A 25 -3.83 13.42 1.86
N ALA A 26 -4.83 13.16 1.01
CA ALA A 26 -6.11 12.63 1.47
C ALA A 26 -5.96 11.23 2.11
N PHE A 27 -5.09 10.37 1.59
CA PHE A 27 -4.78 9.07 2.20
C PHE A 27 -4.06 9.22 3.53
N THR A 28 -3.04 10.08 3.59
CA THR A 28 -2.36 10.42 4.84
C THR A 28 -3.33 10.94 5.90
N ARG A 29 -4.24 11.84 5.52
CA ARG A 29 -5.27 12.38 6.41
C ARG A 29 -6.28 11.30 6.83
N HIS A 30 -6.65 10.39 5.94
CA HIS A 30 -7.55 9.30 6.31
C HIS A 30 -6.93 8.41 7.38
N LEU A 31 -5.70 7.94 7.17
CA LEU A 31 -4.97 7.09 8.11
C LEU A 31 -4.71 7.81 9.45
N SER A 32 -4.27 9.07 9.42
CA SER A 32 -3.86 9.78 10.63
C SER A 32 -4.97 10.52 11.37
N VAL A 33 -6.06 10.91 10.71
CA VAL A 33 -7.15 11.68 11.34
C VAL A 33 -8.44 10.88 11.41
N THR A 34 -8.82 10.17 10.34
CA THR A 34 -10.10 9.44 10.32
C THR A 34 -10.00 8.13 11.09
N ILE A 35 -8.94 7.36 10.85
CA ILE A 35 -8.63 6.15 11.64
C ILE A 35 -7.93 6.56 12.94
N GLY A 36 -6.95 7.46 12.84
CA GLY A 36 -6.23 7.97 14.01
C GLY A 36 -5.10 7.04 14.47
N PRO A 37 -4.72 7.12 15.75
CA PRO A 37 -3.70 6.25 16.32
C PRO A 37 -4.02 4.77 16.09
N ARG A 38 -3.04 4.05 15.56
CA ARG A 38 -3.12 2.67 15.10
C ARG A 38 -1.90 1.85 15.53
N PRO A 39 -1.63 1.73 16.85
CA PRO A 39 -0.52 0.90 17.31
C PRO A 39 -0.74 -0.57 16.94
N MET A 40 0.36 -1.28 16.65
CA MET A 40 0.37 -2.68 16.22
C MET A 40 -0.56 -3.56 17.07
N GLY A 41 -1.46 -4.29 16.41
CA GLY A 41 -2.43 -5.20 17.02
C GLY A 41 -3.71 -4.55 17.56
N SER A 42 -3.84 -3.22 17.47
CA SER A 42 -5.05 -2.51 17.86
C SER A 42 -6.24 -2.76 16.90
N ALA A 43 -7.44 -2.28 17.27
CA ALA A 43 -8.58 -2.27 16.36
C ALA A 43 -8.34 -1.34 15.16
N ASN A 44 -7.69 -0.19 15.38
CA ASN A 44 -7.37 0.78 14.34
C ASN A 44 -6.28 0.30 13.39
N ASP A 45 -5.29 -0.45 13.88
CA ASP A 45 -4.31 -1.15 13.04
C ASP A 45 -5.00 -2.09 12.04
N ARG A 46 -5.88 -2.97 12.53
CA ARG A 46 -6.68 -3.86 11.67
C ARG A 46 -7.61 -3.11 10.72
N THR A 47 -8.17 -1.98 11.16
CA THR A 47 -8.98 -1.12 10.31
C THR A 47 -8.15 -0.51 9.18
N ALA A 48 -6.93 -0.04 9.48
CA ALA A 48 -6.01 0.50 8.49
C ALA A 48 -5.56 -0.56 7.48
N LEU A 49 -5.20 -1.76 7.95
CA LEU A 49 -4.82 -2.90 7.09
C LEU A 49 -5.94 -3.25 6.11
N ASN A 50 -7.18 -3.36 6.60
CA ASN A 50 -8.33 -3.68 5.76
C ASN A 50 -8.62 -2.55 4.75
N TRP A 51 -8.51 -1.29 5.19
CA TRP A 51 -8.69 -0.14 4.30
C TRP A 51 -7.64 -0.10 3.18
N VAL A 52 -6.37 -0.38 3.49
CA VAL A 52 -5.32 -0.47 2.46
C VAL A 52 -5.59 -1.62 1.49
N VAL A 53 -6.03 -2.79 1.97
CA VAL A 53 -6.45 -3.90 1.09
C VAL A 53 -7.58 -3.48 0.16
N GLU A 54 -8.60 -2.77 0.66
CA GLU A 54 -9.68 -2.24 -0.17
C GLU A 54 -9.18 -1.22 -1.21
N LYS A 55 -8.22 -0.36 -0.83
CA LYS A 55 -7.61 0.59 -1.76
C LYS A 55 -6.82 -0.10 -2.86
N LEU A 56 -5.97 -1.07 -2.51
CA LEU A 56 -5.21 -1.86 -3.47
C LEU A 56 -6.14 -2.57 -4.46
N ARG A 57 -7.25 -3.16 -4.00
CA ARG A 57 -8.29 -3.72 -4.88
C ARG A 57 -8.87 -2.66 -5.81
N SER A 58 -9.22 -1.49 -5.27
CA SER A 58 -9.80 -0.38 -6.06
C SER A 58 -8.83 0.17 -7.11
N PHE A 59 -7.52 0.02 -6.90
CA PHE A 59 -6.48 0.40 -7.86
C PHE A 59 -6.19 -0.69 -8.90
N GLY A 60 -6.85 -1.84 -8.82
CA GLY A 60 -6.73 -2.92 -9.79
C GLY A 60 -5.71 -4.00 -9.43
N ALA A 61 -5.39 -4.19 -8.14
CA ALA A 61 -4.58 -5.33 -7.72
C ALA A 61 -5.27 -6.65 -8.09
N ASP A 62 -4.53 -7.59 -8.68
CA ASP A 62 -5.02 -8.95 -9.01
C ASP A 62 -5.39 -9.73 -7.74
N SER A 63 -4.65 -9.48 -6.67
CA SER A 63 -4.89 -10.02 -5.35
C SER A 63 -4.54 -8.96 -4.32
N ALA A 64 -5.38 -8.82 -3.29
CA ALA A 64 -5.02 -8.05 -2.11
C ALA A 64 -5.58 -8.70 -0.86
N TYR A 65 -4.75 -8.80 0.17
CA TYR A 65 -5.06 -9.50 1.41
C TYR A 65 -4.19 -8.98 2.56
N VAL A 66 -4.63 -9.25 3.79
CA VAL A 66 -3.78 -9.09 4.98
C VAL A 66 -3.00 -10.38 5.18
N LEU A 67 -1.68 -10.30 5.17
CA LEU A 67 -0.79 -11.38 5.57
C LEU A 67 -0.59 -11.28 7.10
N PRO A 68 -1.19 -12.16 7.91
CA PRO A 68 -1.12 -12.04 9.37
C PRO A 68 0.28 -12.38 9.88
N PHE A 69 0.68 -11.74 10.98
CA PHE A 69 1.78 -12.20 11.82
C PHE A 69 1.36 -12.18 13.29
N SER A 70 1.72 -13.24 14.00
CA SER A 70 1.32 -13.46 15.40
C SER A 70 2.40 -13.10 16.41
N GLU A 71 3.63 -12.84 15.95
CA GLU A 71 4.76 -12.52 16.82
C GLU A 71 5.63 -11.42 16.21
N ALA A 72 5.96 -10.42 17.03
CA ALA A 72 6.99 -9.43 16.73
C ALA A 72 8.15 -9.59 17.72
N ARG A 73 9.38 -9.75 17.21
CA ARG A 73 10.58 -9.90 18.03
C ARG A 73 11.30 -8.56 18.15
N SER A 74 11.66 -8.20 19.38
CA SER A 74 12.43 -6.99 19.68
C SER A 74 13.54 -7.28 20.69
N ARG A 75 14.40 -6.28 20.96
CA ARG A 75 15.38 -6.36 22.07
C ARG A 75 14.72 -6.57 23.44
N ARG A 76 13.42 -6.28 23.58
CA ARG A 76 12.64 -6.45 24.82
C ARG A 76 11.95 -7.81 24.90
N GLY A 77 12.12 -8.69 23.91
CA GLY A 77 11.49 -10.01 23.84
C GLY A 77 10.49 -10.13 22.70
N VAL A 78 9.67 -11.18 22.78
CA VAL A 78 8.62 -11.51 21.81
C VAL A 78 7.30 -10.87 22.26
N THR A 79 6.67 -10.11 21.38
CA THR A 79 5.32 -9.58 21.57
C THR A 79 4.37 -10.44 20.76
N ASN A 80 3.32 -10.97 21.39
CA ASN A 80 2.22 -11.60 20.66
C ASN A 80 1.39 -10.49 20.00
N THR A 81 1.14 -10.61 18.70
CA THR A 81 0.49 -9.59 17.89
C THR A 81 -0.77 -10.14 17.24
N ASN A 82 -1.74 -9.26 17.01
CA ASN A 82 -2.92 -9.53 16.20
C ASN A 82 -2.95 -8.57 15.01
N SER A 83 -1.84 -8.56 14.26
CA SER A 83 -1.55 -7.60 13.19
C SER A 83 -1.14 -8.33 11.91
N GLY A 84 -0.74 -7.59 10.90
CA GLY A 84 -0.38 -8.13 9.60
C GLY A 84 0.26 -7.10 8.68
N VAL A 85 0.47 -7.51 7.45
CA VAL A 85 0.90 -6.64 6.35
C VAL A 85 -0.19 -6.65 5.29
N ALA A 86 -0.66 -5.48 4.87
CA ALA A 86 -1.54 -5.37 3.71
C ALA A 86 -0.71 -5.56 2.44
N VAL A 87 -1.01 -6.60 1.67
CA VAL A 87 -0.27 -6.95 0.46
C VAL A 87 -1.20 -6.79 -0.74
N GLY A 88 -0.70 -6.15 -1.80
CA GLY A 88 -1.35 -6.06 -3.10
C GLY A 88 -0.39 -6.54 -4.18
N LEU A 89 -0.89 -7.40 -5.08
CA LEU A 89 -0.11 -7.93 -6.21
C LEU A 89 -0.67 -7.38 -7.51
N PHE A 90 0.21 -6.79 -8.32
CA PHE A 90 -0.08 -6.30 -9.66
C PHE A 90 0.82 -7.05 -10.64
N ARG A 91 0.24 -7.89 -11.49
CA ARG A 91 0.99 -8.72 -12.43
C ARG A 91 1.49 -7.88 -13.59
N GLY A 92 2.81 -7.77 -13.68
CA GLY A 92 3.51 -7.23 -14.83
C GLY A 92 3.57 -8.22 -16.00
N ARG A 93 4.30 -7.83 -17.06
CA ARG A 93 4.48 -8.65 -18.27
C ARG A 93 5.58 -9.71 -18.14
N SER A 94 6.38 -9.68 -17.08
CA SER A 94 7.50 -10.59 -16.84
C SER A 94 7.54 -11.03 -15.37
N ASP A 95 8.46 -11.95 -15.08
CA ASP A 95 8.68 -12.47 -13.72
C ASP A 95 9.52 -11.54 -12.82
N SER A 96 9.89 -10.36 -13.31
CA SER A 96 10.58 -9.35 -12.50
C SER A 96 9.60 -8.62 -11.61
N THR A 97 9.92 -8.51 -10.31
CA THR A 97 9.05 -7.89 -9.31
C THR A 97 9.69 -6.62 -8.74
N ILE A 98 8.89 -5.56 -8.61
CA ILE A 98 9.23 -4.36 -7.84
C ILE A 98 8.43 -4.44 -6.54
N VAL A 99 9.11 -4.23 -5.41
CA VAL A 99 8.47 -4.18 -4.09
C VAL A 99 8.52 -2.75 -3.57
N ILE A 100 7.35 -2.19 -3.29
CA ILE A 100 7.16 -0.89 -2.66
C ILE A 100 6.47 -1.13 -1.32
N GLY A 101 6.98 -0.55 -0.25
CA GLY A 101 6.40 -0.72 1.08
C GLY A 101 6.74 0.43 2.02
N GLY A 102 5.85 0.62 3.00
CA GLY A 102 6.02 1.42 4.21
C GLY A 102 5.54 0.59 5.41
N HIS A 103 5.73 1.10 6.63
CA HIS A 103 4.98 0.50 7.73
C HIS A 103 3.53 1.04 7.68
N ILE A 104 2.65 0.57 8.56
CA ILE A 104 1.34 1.21 8.71
C ILE A 104 1.03 1.58 10.16
N ASP A 105 1.69 0.96 11.13
CA ASP A 105 1.40 1.15 12.55
C ASP A 105 2.01 2.45 13.09
N SER A 106 1.27 3.09 13.99
CA SER A 106 1.75 4.29 14.69
C SER A 106 2.34 3.95 16.06
N ALA A 107 3.33 4.71 16.51
CA ALA A 107 4.10 4.41 17.71
C ALA A 107 3.31 4.23 19.04
N GLY A 108 2.11 4.80 19.17
CA GLY A 108 1.37 4.74 20.43
C GLY A 108 -0.10 5.08 20.32
N ARG A 109 -0.84 4.90 21.42
CA ARG A 109 -2.32 5.05 21.48
C ARG A 109 -2.82 6.47 21.24
N GLU A 110 -1.96 7.47 21.41
CA GLU A 110 -2.30 8.88 21.20
C GLU A 110 -1.51 9.50 20.04
N ILE A 111 -0.64 8.73 19.39
CA ILE A 111 0.23 9.22 18.32
C ILE A 111 -0.46 8.95 16.99
N PRO A 112 -0.95 9.98 16.27
CA PRO A 112 -1.73 9.76 15.04
C PRO A 112 -0.88 9.24 13.88
N GLY A 113 0.44 9.46 13.96
CA GLY A 113 1.41 8.98 12.99
C GLY A 113 1.15 9.49 11.57
N ALA A 114 1.12 10.81 11.41
CA ALA A 114 0.90 11.47 10.12
C ALA A 114 2.11 11.37 9.18
N ASN A 115 3.31 11.61 9.71
CA ASN A 115 4.56 11.47 8.94
C ASN A 115 5.17 10.08 9.18
N ASP A 116 5.49 9.80 10.44
CA ASP A 116 5.80 8.47 10.96
C ASP A 116 4.46 7.86 11.43
N ASP A 117 3.58 7.48 10.50
CA ASP A 117 3.93 6.70 9.32
C ASP A 117 2.99 6.83 8.10
N ALA A 118 1.85 7.51 8.23
CA ALA A 118 0.81 7.59 7.18
C ALA A 118 1.24 8.31 5.88
N SER A 119 2.47 8.81 5.80
CA SER A 119 3.00 9.54 4.65
C SER A 119 3.67 8.64 3.60
N GLY A 120 4.06 7.42 3.98
CA GLY A 120 4.60 6.39 3.08
C GLY A 120 3.49 5.58 2.42
#